data_AF-A0A7D3P4V8-F1
#
_entry.id   AF-A0A7D3P4V8-F1
#
_cell.length_a   1.000
_cell.length_b   1.000
_cell.length_c   1.000
_cell.angle_alpha   90.00
_cell.angle_beta   90.00
_cell.angle_gamma   90.00
#
_symmetry.space_group_name_H-M   'P 1'
#
loop_
_entity.id
_entity.type
_entity.pdbx_description
1 polymer ?
#
loop_
_entity_poly.entity_id
_entity_poly.type
_entity_poly.pdbx_seq_one_letter_code
_entity_poly.pdbx_strand_id
1 'polypeptide(L)' 'MERVFKSLKSEWIPVGGYSDIRQMMQDITVWIHYYNQHRPHTFNGGLSPYEYENQWKEAMQVS' A
#
# COMPACT_ATOMS: atom_id res chain seq x y z
N MET A 1 6.14 11.72 -4.11
CA MET A 1 5.73 10.83 -3.00
C MET A 1 4.23 10.59 -3.10
N GLU A 2 3.81 9.33 -3.20
CA GLU A 2 2.39 9.00 -3.13
C GLU A 2 1.86 9.18 -1.71
N ARG A 3 0.59 9.56 -1.59
CA ARG A 3 -0.07 9.76 -0.31
C ARG A 3 -0.99 8.57 -0.06
N VAL A 4 -0.68 7.77 0.96
CA VAL A 4 -1.40 6.55 1.34
C VAL A 4 -2.92 6.76 1.34
N PHE A 5 -3.41 7.69 2.17
CA PHE A 5 -4.86 7.94 2.30
C PHE A 5 -5.52 8.52 1.05
N LYS A 6 -4.79 9.27 0.22
CA LYS A 6 -5.33 9.77 -1.04
C LYS A 6 -5.60 8.59 -1.98
N SER A 7 -4.63 7.70 -2.09
CA SER A 7 -4.67 6.50 -2.94
C SER A 7 -5.81 5.56 -2.52
N LEU A 8 -5.90 5.27 -1.21
CA LEU A 8 -7.00 4.47 -0.66
C LEU A 8 -8.38 5.02 -1.06
N LYS A 9 -8.58 6.32 -0.86
CA LYS A 9 -9.87 6.98 -1.13
C LYS A 9 -10.23 7.02 -2.62
N SER A 10 -9.25 7.15 -3.51
CA SER A 10 -9.51 7.28 -4.95
C SER A 10 -9.56 5.95 -5.69
N GLU A 11 -8.83 4.93 -5.21
CA GLU A 11 -8.62 3.69 -5.95
C GLU A 11 -9.43 2.51 -5.40
N TRP A 12 -9.75 2.50 -4.11
CA TRP A 12 -10.30 1.31 -3.45
C TRP A 12 -11.60 1.54 -2.68
N ILE A 13 -11.74 2.69 -2.01
CA ILE A 13 -12.99 3.00 -1.32
C ILE A 13 -14.10 3.23 -2.35
N PRO A 14 -15.26 2.56 -2.23
CA PRO A 14 -16.40 2.80 -3.10
C PRO A 14 -16.88 4.25 -2.99
N VAL A 15 -17.31 4.84 -4.11
CA VAL A 15 -17.78 6.25 -4.16
C VAL A 15 -18.93 6.52 -3.18
N GLY A 16 -19.80 5.53 -2.94
CA GLY A 16 -20.89 5.59 -1.96
C GLY A 16 -20.50 5.24 -0.53
N GLY A 17 -19.23 4.92 -0.28
CA GLY A 17 -18.76 4.37 1.00
C GLY A 17 -19.21 2.93 1.24
N TYR A 18 -19.03 2.47 2.47
CA TYR A 18 -19.41 1.13 2.92
C TYR A 18 -20.72 1.20 3.72
N SER A 19 -21.64 0.27 3.45
CA SER A 19 -22.87 0.10 4.23
C SER A 19 -22.68 -0.76 5.49
N ASP A 20 -21.60 -1.54 5.54
CA ASP A 20 -21.30 -2.48 6.61
C ASP A 20 -19.84 -2.35 7.07
N ILE A 21 -19.64 -2.28 8.38
CA ILE A 21 -18.32 -2.09 8.98
C ILE A 21 -17.41 -3.30 8.81
N ARG A 22 -17.96 -4.53 8.75
CA ARG A 22 -17.17 -5.74 8.57
C ARG A 22 -16.61 -5.80 7.16
N GLN A 23 -17.43 -5.45 6.15
CA GLN A 23 -16.97 -5.31 4.77
C GLN A 23 -15.89 -4.24 4.65
N MET A 24 -16.10 -3.07 5.25
CA MET A 24 -15.10 -1.99 5.27
C MET A 24 -13.77 -2.49 5.85
N MET A 25 -13.79 -3.18 6.99
CA MET A 25 -12.59 -3.69 7.63
C MET A 25 -11.87 -4.69 6.73
N GLN A 26 -12.59 -5.63 6.13
CA GLN A 26 -12.02 -6.62 5.22
C GLN A 26 -11.37 -5.96 3.99
N ASP A 27 -12.07 -5.03 3.34
CA ASP A 27 -11.55 -4.34 2.15
C ASP A 27 -10.32 -3.49 2.48
N ILE A 28 -10.31 -2.78 3.60
CA ILE A 28 -9.15 -2.00 4.03
C ILE A 28 -7.96 -2.93 4.34
N THR A 29 -8.19 -4.07 4.99
CA THR A 29 -7.12 -5.06 5.24
C THR A 29 -6.52 -5.58 3.94
N VAL A 30 -7.36 -5.95 2.97
CA VAL A 30 -6.92 -6.40 1.64
C VAL A 30 -6.15 -5.28 0.94
N TRP A 31 -6.65 -4.05 0.98
CA TRP A 31 -5.99 -2.91 0.36
C TRP A 31 -4.62 -2.61 0.96
N ILE A 32 -4.49 -2.64 2.29
CA ILE A 32 -3.20 -2.42 2.96
C ILE A 32 -2.18 -3.48 2.56
N HIS A 33 -2.63 -4.74 2.46
CA HIS A 33 -1.77 -5.83 2.03
C HIS A 33 -1.28 -5.62 0.59
N TYR A 34 -2.19 -5.29 -0.33
CA TYR A 34 -1.84 -4.93 -1.70
C TYR A 34 -0.91 -3.72 -1.78
N TYR A 35 -1.22 -2.64 -1.05
CA TYR A 35 -0.42 -1.41 -1.02
C TYR A 35 1.02 -1.70 -0.60
N ASN A 36 1.21 -2.51 0.43
CA ASN A 36 2.55 -2.79 0.96
C ASN A 36 3.33 -3.81 0.13
N GLN A 37 2.67 -4.80 -0.47
CA GLN A 37 3.37 -5.92 -1.12
C GLN A 37 3.46 -5.84 -2.63
N HIS A 38 2.55 -5.10 -3.28
CA HIS A 38 2.38 -5.19 -4.73
C HIS A 38 2.29 -3.85 -5.43
N ARG A 39 1.88 -2.77 -4.74
CA ARG A 39 1.69 -1.46 -5.38
C ARG A 39 3.03 -0.87 -5.82
N PRO A 40 3.25 -0.60 -7.11
CA PRO A 40 4.49 0.02 -7.56
C PRO A 40 4.52 1.50 -7.17
N HIS A 41 5.60 1.95 -6.52
CA HIS A 41 5.78 3.35 -6.15
C HIS A 41 6.87 4.02 -6.99
N THR A 42 6.54 5.11 -7.67
CA THR A 42 7.51 5.89 -8.47
C THR A 42 8.68 6.41 -7.64
N PHE A 43 8.46 6.76 -6.37
CA PHE A 43 9.53 7.17 -5.46
C PHE A 43 10.50 6.03 -5.13
N ASN A 44 10.01 4.79 -5.10
CA ASN A 44 10.81 3.59 -4.83
C ASN A 44 11.35 2.96 -6.12
N GLY A 45 11.43 3.72 -7.22
CA GLY A 45 11.89 3.19 -8.52
C GLY A 45 10.94 2.18 -9.14
N GLY A 46 9.66 2.20 -8.79
CA GLY A 46 8.64 1.24 -9.25
C GLY A 46 8.46 0.02 -8.34
N LEU A 47 9.24 -0.11 -7.28
CA LEU A 47 9.10 -1.19 -6.30
C LEU A 47 7.93 -0.94 -5.35
N SER A 48 7.41 -2.01 -4.77
CA SER A 48 6.51 -1.93 -3.62
C SER A 48 7.24 -1.42 -2.36
N PRO A 49 6.52 -0.94 -1.33
CA PRO A 49 7.13 -0.54 -0.07
C PRO A 49 7.93 -1.68 0.56
N TYR A 50 7.39 -2.90 0.52
CA TYR A 50 8.04 -4.09 1.07
C TYR A 50 9.34 -4.43 0.34
N GLU A 51 9.33 -4.46 -0.99
CA GLU A 51 10.54 -4.74 -1.78
C GLU A 51 11.62 -3.69 -1.54
N TYR A 52 11.24 -2.41 -1.53
CA TYR A 52 12.17 -1.32 -1.27
C TYR A 52 12.80 -1.42 0.12
N GLU A 53 12.00 -1.70 1.16
CA GLU A 53 12.49 -1.86 2.52
C GLU A 53 13.46 -3.05 2.64
N ASN A 54 13.17 -4.17 1.98
CA ASN A 54 14.07 -5.33 1.96
C ASN A 54 15.40 -5.01 1.29
N GLN A 55 15.40 -4.38 0.11
CA GLN A 55 16.63 -3.97 -0.56
C GLN A 55 17.46 -3.00 0.30
N TRP A 56 16.79 -2.08 0.99
CA TRP A 56 17.46 -1.16 1.91
C TRP A 56 18.10 -1.90 3.11
N LYS A 57 17.39 -2.88 3.69
CA LYS A 57 17.91 -3.72 4.77
C LYS A 57 19.11 -4.54 4.32
N GLU A 58 19.05 -5.13 3.13
CA GLU A 58 20.18 -5.87 2.53
C GLU A 58 21.39 -4.96 2.32
N ALA A 59 21.19 -3.77 1.74
CA ALA A 59 22.26 -2.80 1.54
C ALA A 59 22.91 -2.35 2.86
N MET A 60 22.13 -2.21 3.93
CA MET A 60 22.65 -1.87 5.25
C MET A 60 23.39 -3.00 5.96
N GLN A 61 23.06 -4.26 5.70
CA GLN A 61 23.72 -5.40 6.32
C GLN A 61 25.10 -5.69 5.71
N VAL A 62 25.34 -5.21 4.48
CA VAL A 62 26.59 -5.40 3.75
C VAL A 62 27.58 -4.23 3.99
N SER A 63 27.17 -3.22 4.77
CA SER A 63 27.96 -2.00 5.05
C SER A 63 28.59 -2.00 6.44
#